data_AF-A0AAD1DRJ6-F1
#
_entry.id   AF-A0AAD1DRJ6-F1
#
_cell.length_a   1.000
_cell.length_b   1.000
_cell.length_c   1.000
_cell.angle_alpha   90.00
_cell.angle_beta   90.00
_cell.angle_gamma   90.00
#
_symmetry.space_group_name_H-M   'P 1'
#
loop_
_entity.id
_entity.type
_entity.pdbx_description
1 polymer ?
#
loop_
_entity_poly.entity_id
_entity_poly.type
_entity_poly.pdbx_seq_one_letter_code
_entity_poly.pdbx_strand_id
1 'polypeptide(L)'
;MNKVFIIFFTAFFASFYAQVSVQKNPYEGMYTDDQKAINEVWNKYLNSFQEGNEGDCSLWKKDKYLTEGRCNALSSQGYYNPSLFKLSFKNQVISIESVNSEQYKIVSQFYTINDGALQPFAITNVMAEKNNNMFLLSDYLTYATKDWKSHKIGRINYHYRTGYILNEEKAKQANVTIENLDKLFKLTIPNDIQYFLADNCRQVYTISGFDFAPSMNNVADCAFFDSKNNIIYTTVRNGENHKHELIHRINIQYPYAHYLLLSGLSIYSSQKNTHIGYSYSELFTKFNNYYNEHKNIKPALIDTPSFDKNISIDYLMGAIVIDAILEKGGIDLLIKSLDAIETDEDIYNFLEKNYKVKKEQIGDWILLRAQKMSGKDFKFKINM
;
A
#
# COMPACT_ATOMS: atom_id res chain seq x y z
N MET A 1 -11.03 -54.99 20.35
CA MET A 1 -9.70 -54.88 19.72
C MET A 1 -9.86 -54.99 18.21
N ASN A 2 -9.72 -53.88 17.48
CA ASN A 2 -8.92 -53.81 16.25
C ASN A 2 -8.97 -52.41 15.63
N LYS A 3 -7.91 -51.66 15.96
CA LYS A 3 -7.24 -50.54 15.30
C LYS A 3 -7.98 -49.88 14.12
N VAL A 4 -8.55 -48.71 14.41
CA VAL A 4 -8.79 -47.66 13.41
C VAL A 4 -7.43 -47.09 13.01
N PHE A 5 -7.06 -47.27 11.74
CA PHE A 5 -5.89 -46.65 11.14
C PHE A 5 -6.23 -45.18 10.87
N ILE A 6 -5.74 -44.26 11.72
CA ILE A 6 -5.76 -42.82 11.43
C ILE A 6 -4.56 -42.56 10.52
N ILE A 7 -4.84 -42.37 9.24
CA ILE A 7 -3.85 -41.82 8.30
C ILE A 7 -3.75 -40.33 8.62
N PHE A 8 -2.67 -39.96 9.31
CA PHE A 8 -2.24 -38.56 9.39
C PHE A 8 -1.85 -38.12 7.98
N PHE A 9 -2.75 -37.39 7.32
CA PHE A 9 -2.37 -36.52 6.22
C PHE A 9 -1.62 -35.33 6.84
N THR A 10 -0.33 -35.48 7.10
CA THR A 10 0.55 -34.32 7.20
C THR A 10 0.66 -33.75 5.79
N ALA A 11 -0.26 -32.85 5.45
CA ALA A 11 -0.06 -31.92 4.35
C ALA A 11 1.14 -31.05 4.75
N PHE A 12 2.33 -31.45 4.31
CA PHE A 12 3.42 -30.51 4.14
C PHE A 12 2.93 -29.49 3.13
N PHE A 13 2.37 -28.38 3.61
CA PHE A 13 2.35 -27.14 2.84
C PHE A 13 3.80 -26.74 2.69
N ALA A 14 4.49 -27.30 1.69
CA ALA A 14 5.57 -26.57 1.07
C ALA A 14 4.89 -25.34 0.48
N SER A 15 5.00 -24.20 1.16
CA SER A 15 4.70 -22.91 0.58
C SER A 15 5.59 -22.79 -0.67
N PHE A 16 5.06 -23.14 -1.83
CA PHE A 16 5.70 -22.83 -3.09
C PHE A 16 5.62 -21.31 -3.21
N TYR A 17 6.67 -20.63 -2.77
CA TYR A 17 6.78 -19.19 -2.92
C TYR A 17 6.78 -18.87 -4.41
N ALA A 18 5.76 -18.13 -4.80
CA ALA A 18 5.62 -17.50 -6.09
C ALA A 18 6.78 -16.51 -6.29
N GLN A 19 7.79 -16.89 -7.08
CA GLN A 19 8.87 -15.98 -7.47
C GLN A 19 8.76 -15.64 -8.95
N VAL A 20 9.17 -14.43 -9.30
CA VAL A 20 9.27 -13.98 -10.67
C VAL A 20 10.21 -14.90 -11.46
N SER A 21 9.74 -15.37 -12.63
CA SER A 21 10.55 -16.17 -13.53
C SER A 21 11.13 -15.30 -14.65
N VAL A 22 12.46 -15.11 -14.64
CA VAL A 22 13.18 -14.34 -15.67
C VAL A 22 13.16 -15.09 -17.00
N GLN A 23 12.72 -14.40 -18.06
CA GLN A 23 12.65 -14.90 -19.43
C GLN A 23 13.66 -14.14 -20.29
N LYS A 24 14.36 -14.87 -21.15
CA LYS A 24 15.28 -14.25 -22.11
C LYS A 24 14.51 -13.40 -23.12
N ASN A 25 15.07 -12.26 -23.49
CA ASN A 25 14.61 -11.51 -24.64
C ASN A 25 15.26 -12.06 -25.93
N PRO A 26 14.49 -12.38 -26.98
CA PRO A 26 15.04 -12.90 -28.24
C PRO A 26 16.05 -11.96 -28.91
N TYR A 27 16.05 -10.67 -28.55
CA TYR A 27 16.96 -9.66 -29.07
C TYR A 27 18.21 -9.42 -28.19
N GLU A 28 18.42 -10.20 -27.12
CA GLU A 28 19.63 -10.08 -26.27
C GLU A 28 20.94 -10.22 -27.07
N GLY A 29 20.93 -10.95 -28.20
CA GLY A 29 22.08 -11.07 -29.09
C GLY A 29 22.52 -9.75 -29.74
N MET A 30 21.67 -8.71 -29.70
CA MET A 30 21.96 -7.37 -30.22
C MET A 30 22.49 -6.42 -29.13
N TYR A 31 22.60 -6.88 -27.88
CA TYR A 31 23.06 -6.04 -26.78
C TYR A 31 24.55 -5.69 -26.92
N THR A 32 24.90 -4.45 -26.58
CA THR A 32 26.27 -4.06 -26.31
C THR A 32 26.79 -4.76 -25.05
N ASP A 33 28.10 -4.73 -24.81
CA ASP A 33 28.67 -5.37 -23.62
C ASP A 33 28.18 -4.72 -22.32
N ASP A 34 28.00 -3.39 -22.31
CA ASP A 34 27.36 -2.68 -21.19
C ASP A 34 25.93 -3.17 -20.97
N GLN A 35 25.11 -3.31 -22.04
CA GLN A 35 23.74 -3.80 -21.92
C GLN A 35 23.68 -5.25 -21.43
N LYS A 36 24.61 -6.11 -21.82
CA LYS A 36 24.72 -7.49 -21.29
C LYS A 36 25.02 -7.47 -19.80
N ALA A 37 26.01 -6.69 -19.36
CA ALA A 37 26.36 -6.57 -17.95
C ALA A 37 25.19 -6.03 -17.10
N ILE A 38 24.45 -5.04 -17.62
CA ILE A 38 23.25 -4.52 -16.97
C ILE A 38 22.16 -5.59 -16.87
N ASN A 39 21.90 -6.34 -17.95
CA ASN A 39 20.92 -7.43 -17.95
C ASN A 39 21.30 -8.52 -16.92
N GLU A 40 22.57 -8.86 -16.82
CA GLU A 40 23.08 -9.81 -15.81
C GLU A 40 22.84 -9.34 -14.38
N VAL A 41 23.13 -8.07 -14.07
CA VAL A 41 22.90 -7.49 -12.74
C VAL A 41 21.41 -7.48 -12.39
N TRP A 42 20.55 -7.09 -13.34
CA TRP A 42 19.10 -7.09 -13.12
C TRP A 42 18.54 -8.50 -12.91
N ASN A 43 18.96 -9.46 -13.73
CA ASN A 43 18.57 -10.86 -13.58
C ASN A 43 19.05 -11.44 -12.25
N LYS A 44 20.27 -11.09 -11.81
CA LYS A 44 20.77 -11.48 -10.50
C LYS A 44 19.89 -10.95 -9.37
N TYR A 45 19.47 -9.67 -9.46
CA TYR A 45 18.55 -9.09 -8.48
C TYR A 45 17.19 -9.80 -8.47
N LEU A 46 16.55 -10.01 -9.63
CA LEU A 46 15.26 -10.72 -9.69
C LEU A 46 15.31 -12.14 -9.12
N ASN A 47 16.42 -12.85 -9.32
CA ASN A 47 16.63 -14.20 -8.78
C ASN A 47 17.05 -14.21 -7.30
N SER A 48 17.35 -13.07 -6.70
CA SER A 48 17.80 -12.98 -5.29
C SER A 48 16.67 -12.91 -4.26
N PHE A 49 15.42 -12.76 -4.72
CA PHE A 49 14.27 -12.75 -3.83
C PHE A 49 14.09 -14.11 -3.14
N GLN A 50 13.92 -14.07 -1.83
CA GLN A 50 13.62 -15.21 -0.96
C GLN A 50 12.46 -14.82 -0.04
N GLU A 51 11.89 -15.81 0.65
CA GLU A 51 10.88 -15.56 1.66
C GLU A 51 11.36 -14.52 2.68
N GLY A 52 10.56 -13.48 2.90
CA GLY A 52 10.84 -12.45 3.90
C GLY A 52 11.90 -11.40 3.52
N ASN A 53 12.58 -11.49 2.36
CA ASN A 53 13.57 -10.49 1.94
C ASN A 53 13.02 -9.50 0.86
N GLU A 54 13.85 -8.53 0.46
CA GLU A 54 13.59 -7.58 -0.64
C GLU A 54 14.62 -7.72 -1.79
N GLY A 55 15.18 -8.92 -1.95
CA GLY A 55 16.31 -9.16 -2.85
C GLY A 55 17.65 -8.63 -2.34
N ASP A 56 18.69 -8.79 -3.17
CA ASP A 56 20.07 -8.42 -2.88
C ASP A 56 20.31 -6.92 -3.14
N CYS A 57 20.13 -6.12 -2.10
CA CYS A 57 20.36 -4.68 -2.15
C CYS A 57 21.85 -4.29 -2.31
N SER A 58 22.81 -5.22 -2.27
CA SER A 58 24.22 -4.91 -2.59
C SER A 58 24.44 -4.59 -4.06
N LEU A 59 23.49 -4.97 -4.93
CA LEU A 59 23.47 -4.65 -6.36
C LEU A 59 22.97 -3.24 -6.65
N TRP A 60 22.54 -2.51 -5.62
CA TRP A 60 21.92 -1.20 -5.76
C TRP A 60 22.82 -0.11 -5.19
N LYS A 61 22.78 1.04 -5.85
CA LYS A 61 23.24 2.30 -5.27
C LYS A 61 22.27 2.70 -4.17
N LYS A 62 22.82 3.21 -3.06
CA LYS A 62 22.01 3.74 -1.96
C LYS A 62 21.10 4.86 -2.47
N ASP A 63 19.80 4.69 -2.30
CA ASP A 63 18.81 5.71 -2.61
C ASP A 63 18.65 6.70 -1.44
N LYS A 64 18.33 7.96 -1.74
CA LYS A 64 18.19 9.02 -0.74
C LYS A 64 16.83 9.05 -0.05
N TYR A 65 15.80 8.45 -0.64
CA TYR A 65 14.43 8.43 -0.13
C TYR A 65 14.11 7.12 0.58
N LEU A 66 14.77 6.03 0.21
CA LEU A 66 14.52 4.72 0.80
C LEU A 66 15.21 4.57 2.17
N THR A 67 14.54 3.84 3.06
CA THR A 67 15.10 3.54 4.39
C THR A 67 16.24 2.52 4.28
N GLU A 68 17.16 2.50 5.25
CA GLU A 68 18.27 1.55 5.27
C GLU A 68 17.79 0.10 5.15
N GLY A 69 18.50 -0.69 4.33
CA GLY A 69 18.11 -2.07 3.98
C GLY A 69 17.04 -2.16 2.88
N ARG A 70 16.55 -1.04 2.35
CA ARG A 70 15.65 -0.99 1.19
C ARG A 70 16.39 -0.36 -0.01
N CYS A 71 16.16 -0.92 -1.19
CA CYS A 71 16.86 -0.48 -2.41
C CYS A 71 15.96 -0.20 -3.60
N ASN A 72 14.67 -0.61 -3.55
CA ASN A 72 13.77 -0.48 -4.69
C ASN A 72 12.35 -0.12 -4.25
N ALA A 73 11.84 1.03 -4.69
CA ALA A 73 10.48 1.51 -4.45
C ALA A 73 9.40 0.62 -5.08
N LEU A 74 9.70 -0.09 -6.18
CA LEU A 74 8.75 -1.06 -6.79
C LEU A 74 8.45 -2.26 -5.87
N SER A 75 9.30 -2.51 -4.86
CA SER A 75 9.06 -3.53 -3.82
C SER A 75 8.08 -3.07 -2.73
N SER A 76 7.69 -1.80 -2.78
CA SER A 76 6.75 -1.20 -1.83
C SER A 76 5.36 -1.85 -1.93
N GLN A 77 4.75 -2.06 -0.76
CA GLN A 77 3.40 -2.63 -0.65
C GLN A 77 2.31 -1.67 -1.17
N GLY A 78 2.63 -0.39 -1.36
CA GLY A 78 1.65 0.63 -1.72
C GLY A 78 1.04 0.48 -3.12
N TYR A 79 1.76 -0.18 -4.04
CA TYR A 79 1.25 -0.47 -5.40
C TYR A 79 0.61 -1.84 -5.52
N TYR A 80 1.25 -2.85 -4.92
CA TYR A 80 0.79 -4.23 -4.90
C TYR A 80 1.16 -4.85 -3.55
N ASN A 81 0.20 -5.50 -2.92
CA ASN A 81 0.42 -6.29 -1.72
C ASN A 81 -0.08 -7.72 -1.94
N PRO A 82 0.82 -8.73 -2.04
CA PRO A 82 2.28 -8.61 -1.98
C PRO A 82 2.89 -7.91 -3.21
N SER A 83 4.14 -7.43 -3.09
CA SER A 83 4.83 -6.69 -4.16
C SER A 83 4.92 -7.49 -5.47
N LEU A 84 5.06 -6.81 -6.60
CA LEU A 84 5.19 -7.41 -7.94
C LEU A 84 6.26 -8.52 -8.01
N PHE A 85 7.36 -8.38 -7.28
CA PHE A 85 8.47 -9.34 -7.25
C PHE A 85 8.16 -10.65 -6.51
N LYS A 86 7.07 -10.68 -5.73
CA LYS A 86 6.63 -11.81 -4.89
C LYS A 86 5.40 -12.52 -5.47
N LEU A 87 5.05 -12.20 -6.71
CA LEU A 87 3.97 -12.80 -7.46
C LEU A 87 4.56 -13.69 -8.56
N SER A 88 3.83 -14.74 -8.96
CA SER A 88 4.28 -15.73 -9.98
C SER A 88 4.24 -15.19 -11.41
N PHE A 89 4.78 -13.99 -11.62
CA PHE A 89 4.88 -13.39 -12.94
C PHE A 89 6.12 -13.87 -13.67
N LYS A 90 6.03 -13.91 -15.00
CA LYS A 90 7.20 -13.93 -15.86
C LYS A 90 7.72 -12.51 -15.99
N ASN A 91 9.03 -12.32 -15.93
CA ASN A 91 9.67 -11.05 -16.23
C ASN A 91 10.50 -11.17 -17.50
N GLN A 92 10.46 -10.15 -18.35
CA GLN A 92 11.35 -10.04 -19.49
C GLN A 92 11.83 -8.59 -19.63
N VAL A 93 13.13 -8.38 -19.78
CA VAL A 93 13.68 -7.07 -20.15
C VAL A 93 13.28 -6.78 -21.59
N ILE A 94 12.53 -5.71 -21.82
CA ILE A 94 12.09 -5.29 -23.15
C ILE A 94 13.18 -4.46 -23.82
N SER A 95 13.77 -3.50 -23.09
CA SER A 95 14.83 -2.62 -23.58
C SER A 95 15.79 -2.21 -22.46
N ILE A 96 17.02 -1.88 -22.86
CA ILE A 96 18.02 -1.20 -22.02
C ILE A 96 18.46 0.03 -22.80
N GLU A 97 17.97 1.19 -22.41
CA GLU A 97 18.13 2.45 -23.13
C GLU A 97 19.25 3.28 -22.50
N SER A 98 20.27 3.68 -23.27
CA SER A 98 21.26 4.65 -22.79
C SER A 98 20.58 6.02 -22.63
N VAL A 99 20.65 6.56 -21.43
CA VAL A 99 20.22 7.94 -21.12
C VAL A 99 21.38 8.91 -21.34
N ASN A 100 22.59 8.50 -20.96
CA ASN A 100 23.86 9.15 -21.24
C ASN A 100 24.99 8.11 -21.13
N SER A 101 26.26 8.55 -21.10
CA SER A 101 27.41 7.63 -21.06
C SER A 101 27.50 6.80 -19.78
N GLU A 102 26.89 7.25 -18.68
CA GLU A 102 26.99 6.62 -17.36
C GLU A 102 25.67 6.00 -16.88
N GLN A 103 24.55 6.28 -17.54
CA GLN A 103 23.22 5.89 -17.07
C GLN A 103 22.40 5.22 -18.15
N TYR A 104 21.72 4.14 -17.76
CA TYR A 104 20.84 3.36 -18.60
C TYR A 104 19.50 3.15 -17.89
N LYS A 105 18.41 3.11 -18.66
CA LYS A 105 17.08 2.77 -18.18
C LYS A 105 16.73 1.35 -18.64
N ILE A 106 16.46 0.47 -17.68
CA ILE A 106 16.00 -0.89 -17.89
C ILE A 106 14.48 -0.87 -17.92
N VAL A 107 13.87 -1.25 -19.04
CA VAL A 107 12.43 -1.42 -19.17
C VAL A 107 12.13 -2.91 -19.13
N SER A 108 11.33 -3.34 -18.16
CA SER A 108 10.94 -4.76 -18.02
C SER A 108 9.43 -4.92 -18.00
N GLN A 109 8.92 -5.97 -18.65
CA GLN A 109 7.54 -6.40 -18.50
C GLN A 109 7.40 -7.52 -17.49
N PHE A 110 6.36 -7.44 -16.68
CA PHE A 110 5.85 -8.52 -15.83
C PHE A 110 4.53 -8.98 -16.42
N TYR A 111 4.38 -10.28 -16.65
CA TYR A 111 3.23 -10.83 -17.38
C TYR A 111 2.91 -12.27 -16.95
N THR A 112 1.71 -12.71 -17.28
CA THR A 112 1.32 -14.12 -17.24
C THR A 112 1.04 -14.64 -18.65
N ILE A 113 0.95 -15.96 -18.78
CA ILE A 113 0.41 -16.58 -19.98
C ILE A 113 -0.87 -17.30 -19.54
N ASN A 114 -2.00 -16.90 -20.10
CA ASN A 114 -3.30 -17.50 -19.83
C ASN A 114 -3.93 -17.94 -21.16
N ASP A 115 -4.33 -19.20 -21.26
CA ASP A 115 -4.86 -19.81 -22.50
C ASP A 115 -3.99 -19.56 -23.75
N GLY A 116 -2.66 -19.59 -23.57
CA GLY A 116 -1.69 -19.35 -24.64
C GLY A 116 -1.52 -17.87 -25.02
N ALA A 117 -2.28 -16.96 -24.43
CA ALA A 117 -2.15 -15.52 -24.65
C ALA A 117 -1.26 -14.86 -23.58
N LEU A 118 -0.36 -13.98 -24.03
CA LEU A 118 0.43 -13.12 -23.14
C LEU A 118 -0.50 -12.05 -22.54
N GLN A 119 -0.50 -11.93 -21.22
CA GLN A 119 -1.26 -10.93 -20.49
C GLN A 119 -0.29 -10.04 -19.69
N PRO A 120 -0.02 -8.81 -20.14
CA PRO A 120 0.88 -7.91 -19.43
C PRO A 120 0.21 -7.45 -18.13
N PHE A 121 0.96 -7.54 -17.03
CA PHE A 121 0.54 -7.06 -15.73
C PHE A 121 1.21 -5.74 -15.36
N ALA A 122 2.49 -5.56 -15.66
CA ALA A 122 3.16 -4.28 -15.45
C ALA A 122 4.30 -4.09 -16.45
N ILE A 123 4.59 -2.84 -16.80
CA ILE A 123 5.86 -2.44 -17.43
C ILE A 123 6.53 -1.49 -16.47
N THR A 124 7.74 -1.84 -16.06
CA THR A 124 8.49 -1.11 -15.02
C THR A 124 9.82 -0.58 -15.53
N ASN A 125 10.25 0.53 -14.94
CA ASN A 125 11.55 1.14 -15.15
C ASN A 125 12.43 0.98 -13.91
N VAL A 126 13.68 0.61 -14.14
CA VAL A 126 14.77 0.65 -13.15
C VAL A 126 15.96 1.32 -13.81
N MET A 127 16.74 2.10 -13.07
CA MET A 127 17.95 2.71 -13.61
C MET A 127 19.15 1.80 -13.33
N ALA A 128 20.13 1.82 -14.23
CA ALA A 128 21.46 1.28 -14.02
C ALA A 128 22.49 2.38 -14.21
N GLU A 129 23.39 2.53 -13.26
CA GLU A 129 24.45 3.52 -13.28
C GLU A 129 25.80 2.84 -13.30
N LYS A 130 26.68 3.34 -14.16
CA LYS A 130 28.06 2.91 -14.25
C LYS A 130 28.80 3.35 -12.98
N ASN A 131 29.47 2.39 -12.35
CA ASN A 131 30.27 2.59 -11.15
C ASN A 131 31.61 1.87 -11.35
N ASN A 132 32.62 2.63 -11.76
CA ASN A 132 33.88 2.11 -12.28
C ASN A 132 33.63 1.17 -13.48
N ASN A 133 34.10 -0.07 -13.40
CA ASN A 133 33.93 -1.10 -14.46
C ASN A 133 32.71 -2.01 -14.21
N MET A 134 31.78 -1.61 -13.34
CA MET A 134 30.58 -2.38 -13.01
C MET A 134 29.33 -1.50 -13.10
N PHE A 135 28.15 -2.12 -13.11
CA PHE A 135 26.87 -1.43 -13.03
C PHE A 135 26.21 -1.69 -11.68
N LEU A 136 25.66 -0.63 -11.09
CA LEU A 136 24.75 -0.73 -9.95
C LEU A 136 23.35 -0.29 -10.38
N LEU A 137 22.32 -0.97 -9.86
CA LEU A 137 20.94 -0.56 -10.03
C LEU A 137 20.65 0.69 -9.19
N SER A 138 19.72 1.53 -9.62
CA SER A 138 19.23 2.64 -8.82
C SER A 138 17.74 2.85 -9.05
N ASP A 139 17.08 3.41 -8.02
CA ASP A 139 15.64 3.57 -8.06
C ASP A 139 15.19 4.59 -9.11
N TYR A 140 14.08 4.30 -9.79
CA TYR A 140 13.54 5.19 -10.81
C TYR A 140 12.94 6.47 -10.21
N LEU A 141 12.50 6.46 -8.96
CA LEU A 141 11.98 7.63 -8.25
C LEU A 141 12.98 8.78 -8.23
N THR A 142 14.23 8.49 -7.85
CA THR A 142 15.29 9.50 -7.82
C THR A 142 15.54 10.09 -9.20
N TYR A 143 15.53 9.26 -10.25
CA TYR A 143 15.69 9.73 -11.63
C TYR A 143 14.49 10.56 -12.12
N ALA A 144 13.26 10.06 -11.93
CA ALA A 144 12.03 10.69 -12.39
C ALA A 144 11.71 12.01 -11.66
N THR A 145 12.27 12.19 -10.47
CA THR A 145 12.07 13.39 -9.63
C THR A 145 13.31 14.27 -9.50
N LYS A 146 14.36 14.04 -10.30
CA LYS A 146 15.64 14.78 -10.20
C LYS A 146 15.50 16.31 -10.35
N ASP A 147 14.53 16.75 -11.16
CA ASP A 147 14.27 18.17 -11.46
C ASP A 147 13.09 18.74 -10.66
N TRP A 148 12.61 17.99 -9.66
CA TRP A 148 11.54 18.44 -8.77
C TRP A 148 12.09 19.36 -7.68
N LYS A 149 11.22 20.25 -7.19
CA LYS A 149 11.52 21.06 -6.01
C LYS A 149 11.21 20.27 -4.75
N SER A 150 12.02 20.49 -3.72
CA SER A 150 11.78 19.97 -2.38
C SER A 150 11.59 21.12 -1.40
N HIS A 151 10.64 21.00 -0.48
CA HIS A 151 10.40 21.98 0.57
C HIS A 151 10.01 21.27 1.87
N LYS A 152 10.81 21.47 2.92
CA LYS A 152 10.59 20.85 4.23
C LYS A 152 9.76 21.77 5.13
N ILE A 153 8.64 21.26 5.64
CA ILE A 153 7.84 21.91 6.68
C ILE A 153 7.67 20.88 7.80
N GLY A 154 8.21 21.21 8.97
CA GLY A 154 8.23 20.30 10.12
C GLY A 154 8.86 18.94 9.78
N ARG A 155 8.08 17.88 9.92
CA ARG A 155 8.47 16.47 9.70
C ARG A 155 8.14 15.95 8.29
N ILE A 156 7.70 16.81 7.38
CA ILE A 156 7.31 16.43 6.02
C ILE A 156 8.23 17.15 5.03
N ASN A 157 8.85 16.39 4.14
CA ASN A 157 9.60 16.89 3.00
C ASN A 157 8.75 16.75 1.74
N TYR A 158 8.19 17.85 1.26
CA TYR A 158 7.33 17.88 0.08
C TYR A 158 8.16 17.93 -1.19
N HIS A 159 7.90 17.02 -2.13
CA HIS A 159 8.50 16.95 -3.45
C HIS A 159 7.44 17.20 -4.51
N TYR A 160 7.66 18.17 -5.40
CA TYR A 160 6.68 18.55 -6.42
C TYR A 160 7.35 19.08 -7.68
N ARG A 161 6.64 19.02 -8.82
CA ARG A 161 7.15 19.54 -10.10
C ARG A 161 7.51 21.02 -10.02
N THR A 162 8.55 21.41 -10.75
CA THR A 162 8.89 22.81 -10.97
C THR A 162 7.69 23.55 -11.58
N GLY A 163 7.25 24.62 -10.90
CA GLY A 163 6.11 25.45 -11.30
C GLY A 163 4.88 25.28 -10.39
N TYR A 164 4.79 24.20 -9.62
CA TYR A 164 3.76 24.08 -8.60
C TYR A 164 4.06 25.01 -7.41
N ILE A 165 3.00 25.61 -6.87
CA ILE A 165 3.05 26.48 -5.68
C ILE A 165 2.46 25.70 -4.52
N LEU A 166 3.32 25.33 -3.57
CA LEU A 166 2.92 24.62 -2.36
C LEU A 166 1.99 25.48 -1.50
N ASN A 167 0.86 24.93 -1.07
CA ASN A 167 0.01 25.55 -0.06
C ASN A 167 0.60 25.30 1.34
N GLU A 168 1.40 26.26 1.81
CA GLU A 168 2.06 26.16 3.11
C GLU A 168 1.09 26.02 4.29
N GLU A 169 -0.10 26.61 4.24
CA GLU A 169 -1.08 26.50 5.33
C GLU A 169 -1.57 25.05 5.47
N LYS A 170 -1.91 24.40 4.36
CA LYS A 170 -2.27 22.97 4.37
C LYS A 170 -1.09 22.11 4.81
N ALA A 171 0.12 22.42 4.36
CA ALA A 171 1.31 21.68 4.77
C ALA A 171 1.60 21.81 6.29
N LYS A 172 1.35 22.99 6.89
CA LYS A 172 1.41 23.19 8.34
C LYS A 172 0.33 22.38 9.07
N GLN A 173 -0.89 22.32 8.53
CA GLN A 173 -1.97 21.48 9.08
C GLN A 173 -1.66 19.97 9.01
N ALA A 174 -0.95 19.53 7.97
CA ALA A 174 -0.50 18.14 7.87
C ALA A 174 0.50 17.78 8.97
N ASN A 175 1.40 18.71 9.33
CA ASN A 175 2.30 18.51 10.47
C ASN A 175 1.56 18.39 11.79
N VAL A 176 0.57 19.26 12.02
CA VAL A 176 -0.31 19.15 13.21
C VAL A 176 -1.00 17.79 13.26
N THR A 177 -1.47 17.29 12.10
CA THR A 177 -2.08 15.95 12.00
C THR A 177 -1.10 14.87 12.42
N ILE A 178 0.14 14.88 11.91
CA ILE A 178 1.18 13.91 12.28
C ILE A 178 1.54 14.01 13.76
N GLU A 179 1.72 15.21 14.30
CA GLU A 179 2.03 15.41 15.72
C GLU A 179 0.93 14.85 16.62
N ASN A 180 -0.33 15.04 16.23
CA ASN A 180 -1.48 14.49 16.93
C ASN A 180 -1.50 12.95 16.86
N LEU A 181 -1.21 12.36 15.70
CA LEU A 181 -1.11 10.91 15.55
C LEU A 181 0.04 10.33 16.37
N ASP A 182 1.23 10.93 16.27
CA ASP A 182 2.42 10.51 17.01
C ASP A 182 2.17 10.55 18.52
N LYS A 183 1.51 11.61 19.02
CA LYS A 183 1.14 11.71 20.43
C LYS A 183 0.07 10.70 20.83
N LEU A 184 -0.99 10.55 20.04
CA LEU A 184 -2.16 9.74 20.38
C LEU A 184 -1.82 8.25 20.41
N PHE A 185 -1.05 7.78 19.41
CA PHE A 185 -0.64 6.38 19.27
C PHE A 185 0.74 6.10 19.84
N LYS A 186 1.38 7.10 20.46
CA LYS A 186 2.75 7.01 21.02
C LYS A 186 3.75 6.50 19.98
N LEU A 187 3.66 7.05 18.76
CA LEU A 187 4.47 6.61 17.64
C LEU A 187 5.92 7.07 17.80
N THR A 188 6.86 6.16 17.60
CA THR A 188 8.30 6.46 17.66
C THR A 188 8.95 6.19 16.31
N ILE A 189 8.64 7.04 15.32
CA ILE A 189 9.14 6.91 13.95
C ILE A 189 10.24 7.96 13.75
N PRO A 190 11.51 7.60 13.49
CA PRO A 190 12.61 8.56 13.47
C PRO A 190 12.66 9.40 12.19
N ASN A 191 12.18 8.84 11.06
CA ASN A 191 12.36 9.46 9.75
C ASN A 191 11.24 10.47 9.43
N ASP A 192 11.61 11.50 8.68
CA ASP A 192 10.66 12.44 8.08
C ASP A 192 9.88 11.77 6.96
N ILE A 193 8.64 12.22 6.73
CA ILE A 193 7.83 11.75 5.60
C ILE A 193 8.35 12.37 4.31
N GLN A 194 8.66 11.55 3.30
CA GLN A 194 8.84 12.04 1.94
C GLN A 194 7.47 12.10 1.25
N TYR A 195 7.05 13.27 0.81
CA TYR A 195 5.68 13.50 0.33
C TYR A 195 5.71 13.95 -1.13
N PHE A 196 5.43 13.03 -2.06
CA PHE A 196 5.44 13.30 -3.49
C PHE A 196 4.06 13.77 -3.96
N LEU A 197 3.98 15.03 -4.38
CA LEU A 197 2.80 15.68 -4.96
C LEU A 197 2.93 15.65 -6.48
N ALA A 198 2.27 14.66 -7.09
CA ALA A 198 2.18 14.50 -8.53
C ALA A 198 0.98 15.26 -9.13
N ASP A 199 1.03 15.60 -10.40
CA ASP A 199 -0.09 16.30 -11.07
C ASP A 199 -1.35 15.43 -11.15
N ASN A 200 -1.17 14.12 -11.29
CA ASN A 200 -2.25 13.13 -11.45
C ASN A 200 -1.73 11.71 -11.18
N CYS A 201 -2.65 10.74 -11.23
CA CYS A 201 -2.36 9.35 -10.95
C CYS A 201 -1.36 8.72 -11.91
N ARG A 202 -1.45 9.02 -13.20
CA ARG A 202 -0.46 8.54 -14.16
C ARG A 202 0.95 8.94 -13.71
N GLN A 203 1.14 10.17 -13.26
CA GLN A 203 2.43 10.59 -12.74
C GLN A 203 2.82 9.88 -11.43
N VAL A 204 1.88 9.63 -10.52
CA VAL A 204 2.15 8.81 -9.31
C VAL A 204 2.73 7.45 -9.72
N TYR A 205 2.13 6.75 -10.68
CA TYR A 205 2.66 5.48 -11.19
C TYR A 205 4.03 5.65 -11.87
N THR A 206 4.18 6.68 -12.72
CA THR A 206 5.44 6.93 -13.44
C THR A 206 6.60 7.21 -12.50
N ILE A 207 6.45 8.05 -11.49
CA ILE A 207 7.58 8.36 -10.58
C ILE A 207 7.99 7.14 -9.77
N SER A 208 7.10 6.20 -9.50
CA SER A 208 7.45 4.97 -8.81
C SER A 208 7.93 3.85 -9.71
N GLY A 209 8.17 4.16 -10.99
CA GLY A 209 8.78 3.22 -11.93
C GLY A 209 7.80 2.43 -12.77
N PHE A 210 6.53 2.82 -12.91
CA PHE A 210 5.58 2.15 -13.81
C PHE A 210 5.33 2.96 -15.09
N ASP A 211 5.58 2.34 -16.24
CA ASP A 211 5.08 2.82 -17.54
C ASP A 211 3.74 2.18 -17.91
N PHE A 212 3.42 1.04 -17.31
CA PHE A 212 2.10 0.41 -17.39
C PHE A 212 1.78 -0.34 -16.10
N ALA A 213 0.55 -0.19 -15.63
CA ALA A 213 -0.06 -0.97 -14.57
C ALA A 213 -1.60 -0.97 -14.78
N PRO A 214 -2.31 -2.05 -14.40
CA PRO A 214 -3.76 -2.04 -14.28
C PRO A 214 -4.22 -0.81 -13.54
N SER A 215 -5.29 -0.16 -14.02
CA SER A 215 -5.90 1.04 -13.45
C SER A 215 -5.14 2.37 -13.56
N MET A 216 -3.87 2.39 -13.98
CA MET A 216 -3.04 3.61 -14.08
C MET A 216 -3.71 4.79 -14.84
N ASN A 217 -4.52 4.49 -15.86
CA ASN A 217 -5.23 5.50 -16.66
C ASN A 217 -6.73 5.63 -16.35
N ASN A 218 -7.28 4.78 -15.47
CA ASN A 218 -8.73 4.69 -15.23
C ASN A 218 -9.16 5.22 -13.86
N VAL A 219 -8.22 5.72 -13.05
CA VAL A 219 -8.51 6.28 -11.73
C VAL A 219 -8.36 7.81 -11.74
N ALA A 220 -9.43 8.48 -11.34
CA ALA A 220 -9.45 9.95 -11.23
C ALA A 220 -8.76 10.45 -9.95
N ASP A 221 -8.50 9.55 -9.01
CA ASP A 221 -7.87 9.82 -7.73
C ASP A 221 -7.08 8.59 -7.27
N CYS A 222 -5.93 8.82 -6.66
CA CYS A 222 -5.04 7.80 -6.13
C CYS A 222 -4.07 8.45 -5.16
N ALA A 223 -3.74 7.68 -4.15
CA ALA A 223 -2.66 7.93 -3.23
C ALA A 223 -2.33 6.60 -2.55
N PHE A 224 -1.16 6.53 -1.93
CA PHE A 224 -0.85 5.45 -1.00
C PHE A 224 0.31 5.85 -0.10
N PHE A 225 0.40 5.14 1.03
CA PHE A 225 1.46 5.25 2.01
C PHE A 225 2.39 4.03 1.95
N ASP A 226 3.65 4.28 1.65
CA ASP A 226 4.73 3.30 1.79
C ASP A 226 5.20 3.29 3.25
N SER A 227 4.69 2.36 4.04
CA SER A 227 5.08 2.19 5.44
C SER A 227 6.52 1.74 5.64
N LYS A 228 7.14 1.08 4.65
CA LYS A 228 8.53 0.60 4.76
C LYS A 228 9.54 1.72 4.58
N ASN A 229 9.20 2.72 3.78
CA ASN A 229 10.08 3.86 3.47
C ASN A 229 9.60 5.19 4.06
N ASN A 230 8.41 5.22 4.69
CA ASN A 230 7.75 6.43 5.19
C ASN A 230 7.54 7.48 4.07
N ILE A 231 7.01 7.02 2.93
CA ILE A 231 6.76 7.84 1.74
C ILE A 231 5.26 7.92 1.47
N ILE A 232 4.76 9.13 1.22
CA ILE A 232 3.42 9.36 0.67
C ILE A 232 3.56 9.70 -0.81
N TYR A 233 2.76 9.02 -1.62
CA TYR A 233 2.53 9.40 -3.01
C TYR A 233 1.10 9.84 -3.13
N THR A 234 0.89 11.04 -3.67
CA THR A 234 -0.45 11.56 -3.86
C THR A 234 -0.49 12.55 -5.02
N THR A 235 -1.67 13.10 -5.28
CA THR A 235 -1.88 14.08 -6.33
C THR A 235 -2.11 15.48 -5.76
N VAL A 236 -1.86 16.52 -6.57
CA VAL A 236 -2.19 17.91 -6.25
C VAL A 236 -3.68 18.11 -5.92
N ARG A 237 -4.55 17.21 -6.41
CA ARG A 237 -5.99 17.19 -6.09
C ARG A 237 -6.24 16.90 -4.61
N ASN A 238 -5.49 15.97 -4.03
CA ASN A 238 -5.56 15.64 -2.60
C ASN A 238 -4.80 16.66 -1.76
N GLY A 239 -3.76 17.27 -2.34
CA GLY A 239 -3.01 18.38 -1.76
C GLY A 239 -2.05 17.95 -0.64
N GLU A 240 -1.59 18.92 0.11
CA GLU A 240 -0.49 18.81 1.08
C GLU A 240 -0.91 18.16 2.40
N ASN A 241 -2.23 18.04 2.63
CA ASN A 241 -2.83 17.52 3.86
C ASN A 241 -3.83 16.40 3.55
N HIS A 242 -3.35 15.36 2.85
CA HIS A 242 -4.17 14.19 2.58
C HIS A 242 -4.22 13.29 3.83
N LYS A 243 -5.13 13.60 4.77
CA LYS A 243 -5.17 12.93 6.09
C LYS A 243 -5.37 11.42 6.00
N HIS A 244 -6.10 10.93 5.00
CA HIS A 244 -6.26 9.49 4.74
C HIS A 244 -4.88 8.78 4.75
N GLU A 245 -3.94 9.28 3.95
CA GLU A 245 -2.59 8.72 3.84
C GLU A 245 -1.71 9.04 5.05
N LEU A 246 -1.89 10.20 5.67
CA LEU A 246 -1.15 10.55 6.88
C LEU A 246 -1.47 9.61 8.05
N ILE A 247 -2.71 9.13 8.16
CA ILE A 247 -3.11 8.16 9.19
C ILE A 247 -2.40 6.82 9.02
N HIS A 248 -2.12 6.40 7.79
CA HIS A 248 -1.38 5.16 7.52
C HIS A 248 0.04 5.16 8.10
N ARG A 249 0.55 6.30 8.58
CA ARG A 249 1.75 6.36 9.42
C ARG A 249 1.70 5.42 10.63
N ILE A 250 0.52 5.17 11.19
CA ILE A 250 0.31 4.21 12.29
C ILE A 250 0.80 2.81 11.88
N ASN A 251 0.64 2.43 10.61
CA ASN A 251 1.00 1.11 10.08
C ASN A 251 2.50 0.80 10.24
N ILE A 252 3.37 1.82 10.40
CA ILE A 252 4.81 1.61 10.62
C ILE A 252 5.06 0.89 11.96
N GLN A 253 4.33 1.29 13.01
CA GLN A 253 4.51 0.71 14.34
C GLN A 253 3.71 -0.59 14.53
N TYR A 254 2.61 -0.74 13.80
CA TYR A 254 1.71 -1.90 13.89
C TYR A 254 1.63 -2.66 12.55
N PRO A 255 2.75 -3.19 12.02
CA PRO A 255 2.79 -3.80 10.69
C PRO A 255 2.06 -5.14 10.58
N TYR A 256 1.75 -5.78 11.72
CA TYR A 256 1.03 -7.05 11.79
C TYR A 256 -0.44 -6.90 12.17
N ALA A 257 -0.87 -5.67 12.50
CA ALA A 257 -2.28 -5.40 12.79
C ALA A 257 -3.15 -5.81 11.60
N HIS A 258 -4.32 -6.36 11.92
CA HIS A 258 -5.27 -6.80 10.92
C HIS A 258 -5.63 -5.66 9.96
N TYR A 259 -5.64 -5.96 8.65
CA TYR A 259 -5.82 -4.96 7.60
C TYR A 259 -7.10 -4.12 7.77
N LEU A 260 -8.20 -4.73 8.24
CA LEU A 260 -9.43 -3.99 8.55
C LEU A 260 -9.22 -2.90 9.61
N LEU A 261 -8.40 -3.11 10.64
CA LEU A 261 -8.15 -2.07 11.64
C LEU A 261 -7.36 -0.90 11.03
N LEU A 262 -6.34 -1.21 10.22
CA LEU A 262 -5.49 -0.22 9.55
C LEU A 262 -6.26 0.60 8.51
N SER A 263 -7.08 -0.06 7.68
CA SER A 263 -7.96 0.60 6.71
C SER A 263 -9.08 1.38 7.39
N GLY A 264 -9.72 0.78 8.41
CA GLY A 264 -10.78 1.45 9.16
C GLY A 264 -10.33 2.77 9.80
N LEU A 265 -9.10 2.79 10.32
CA LEU A 265 -8.50 3.99 10.90
C LEU A 265 -8.32 5.12 9.88
N SER A 266 -7.90 4.83 8.64
CA SER A 266 -7.64 5.89 7.65
C SER A 266 -8.90 6.64 7.22
N ILE A 267 -10.07 6.01 7.39
CA ILE A 267 -11.35 6.68 7.19
C ILE A 267 -12.00 7.17 8.49
N TYR A 268 -11.39 6.98 9.66
CA TYR A 268 -11.97 7.40 10.94
C TYR A 268 -11.70 8.89 11.21
N SER A 269 -12.20 9.77 10.33
CA SER A 269 -11.99 11.21 10.38
C SER A 269 -13.24 12.04 10.10
N SER A 270 -13.21 13.31 10.53
CA SER A 270 -14.26 14.29 10.22
C SER A 270 -14.04 15.05 8.90
N GLN A 271 -13.16 14.58 8.01
CA GLN A 271 -12.93 15.26 6.74
C GLN A 271 -14.10 15.07 5.77
N LYS A 272 -14.36 16.11 4.96
CA LYS A 272 -15.35 16.04 3.88
C LYS A 272 -14.99 15.03 2.80
N ASN A 273 -13.69 14.78 2.59
CA ASN A 273 -13.19 13.77 1.65
C ASN A 273 -12.36 12.75 2.41
N THR A 274 -13.05 11.89 3.15
CA THR A 274 -12.42 10.84 3.96
C THR A 274 -12.14 9.59 3.11
N HIS A 275 -12.99 9.30 2.12
CA HIS A 275 -12.78 8.23 1.14
C HIS A 275 -13.49 8.58 -0.18
N ILE A 276 -12.72 8.70 -1.27
CA ILE A 276 -13.21 8.82 -2.66
C ILE A 276 -14.32 9.89 -2.80
N GLY A 277 -14.09 11.07 -2.24
CA GLY A 277 -14.98 12.23 -2.31
C GLY A 277 -16.10 12.24 -1.27
N TYR A 278 -16.22 11.24 -0.41
CA TYR A 278 -17.27 11.15 0.61
C TYR A 278 -16.74 11.45 2.00
N SER A 279 -17.57 12.13 2.79
CA SER A 279 -17.41 12.21 4.23
C SER A 279 -17.81 10.88 4.88
N TYR A 280 -17.36 10.68 6.10
CA TYR A 280 -17.70 9.48 6.86
C TYR A 280 -19.22 9.25 7.01
N SER A 281 -19.99 10.29 7.31
CA SER A 281 -21.45 10.16 7.45
C SER A 281 -22.11 9.78 6.11
N GLU A 282 -21.63 10.31 4.99
CA GLU A 282 -22.14 9.95 3.66
C GLU A 282 -21.83 8.49 3.29
N LEU A 283 -20.64 7.99 3.63
CA LEU A 283 -20.27 6.57 3.44
C LEU A 283 -21.25 5.64 4.17
N PHE A 284 -21.50 5.90 5.46
CA PHE A 284 -22.42 5.06 6.25
C PHE A 284 -23.88 5.26 5.86
N THR A 285 -24.27 6.44 5.39
CA THR A 285 -25.62 6.67 4.84
C THR A 285 -25.85 5.82 3.58
N LYS A 286 -24.88 5.79 2.65
CA LYS A 286 -24.95 4.94 1.46
C LYS A 286 -25.01 3.46 1.81
N PHE A 287 -24.17 3.01 2.74
CA PHE A 287 -24.16 1.65 3.24
C PHE A 287 -25.52 1.25 3.83
N ASN A 288 -26.08 2.08 4.72
CA ASN A 288 -27.38 1.83 5.34
C ASN A 288 -28.51 1.80 4.30
N ASN A 289 -28.51 2.71 3.33
CA ASN A 289 -29.51 2.72 2.26
C ASN A 289 -29.48 1.42 1.44
N TYR A 290 -28.29 0.96 1.06
CA TYR A 290 -28.15 -0.29 0.31
C TYR A 290 -28.75 -1.49 1.06
N TYR A 291 -28.41 -1.70 2.33
CA TYR A 291 -28.94 -2.83 3.11
C TYR A 291 -30.41 -2.66 3.55
N ASN A 292 -30.91 -1.42 3.61
CA ASN A 292 -32.35 -1.17 3.79
C ASN A 292 -33.17 -1.57 2.56
N GLU A 293 -32.61 -1.41 1.36
CA GLU A 293 -33.21 -1.85 0.09
C GLU A 293 -33.05 -3.36 -0.13
N HIS A 294 -31.98 -3.96 0.39
CA HIS A 294 -31.63 -5.38 0.23
C HIS A 294 -31.74 -6.17 1.53
N LYS A 295 -32.91 -6.14 2.20
CA LYS A 295 -33.12 -6.73 3.54
C LYS A 295 -32.89 -8.25 3.64
N ASN A 296 -32.84 -8.94 2.50
CA ASN A 296 -32.55 -10.37 2.40
C ASN A 296 -31.06 -10.70 2.44
N ILE A 297 -30.19 -9.70 2.34
CA ILE A 297 -28.73 -9.86 2.38
C ILE A 297 -28.22 -9.15 3.63
N LYS A 298 -27.27 -9.79 4.33
CA LYS A 298 -26.57 -9.17 5.46
C LYS A 298 -25.08 -9.04 5.14
N PRO A 299 -24.41 -7.99 5.62
CA PRO A 299 -22.97 -7.90 5.50
C PRO A 299 -22.30 -8.99 6.34
N ALA A 300 -21.14 -9.44 5.89
CA ALA A 300 -20.19 -10.18 6.71
C ALA A 300 -19.10 -9.20 7.21
N LEU A 301 -18.20 -9.68 8.07
CA LEU A 301 -17.05 -8.86 8.44
C LEU A 301 -15.94 -8.96 7.40
N ILE A 302 -15.73 -10.16 6.88
CA ILE A 302 -14.74 -10.55 5.87
C ILE A 302 -15.50 -10.97 4.61
N ASP A 303 -14.94 -10.68 3.44
CA ASP A 303 -15.48 -11.07 2.12
C ASP A 303 -16.90 -10.57 1.83
N THR A 304 -17.29 -9.42 2.41
CA THR A 304 -18.57 -8.82 2.05
C THR A 304 -18.51 -8.33 0.60
N PRO A 305 -19.51 -8.67 -0.24
CA PRO A 305 -19.57 -8.17 -1.59
C PRO A 305 -19.61 -6.63 -1.62
N SER A 306 -18.93 -6.04 -2.61
CA SER A 306 -19.01 -4.60 -2.85
C SER A 306 -20.46 -4.21 -3.18
N PHE A 307 -20.96 -3.16 -2.54
CA PHE A 307 -22.27 -2.57 -2.79
C PHE A 307 -22.21 -1.35 -3.73
N ASP A 308 -21.03 -0.76 -3.89
CA ASP A 308 -20.76 0.39 -4.74
C ASP A 308 -19.35 0.22 -5.33
N LYS A 309 -19.23 0.30 -6.66
CA LYS A 309 -17.98 0.11 -7.40
C LYS A 309 -16.85 1.07 -6.97
N ASN A 310 -17.20 2.19 -6.34
CA ASN A 310 -16.26 3.21 -5.91
C ASN A 310 -15.98 3.17 -4.41
N ILE A 311 -16.64 2.30 -3.63
CA ILE A 311 -16.45 2.24 -2.17
C ILE A 311 -15.95 0.85 -1.83
N SER A 312 -14.73 0.78 -1.27
CA SER A 312 -14.24 -0.46 -0.70
C SER A 312 -14.89 -0.68 0.67
N ILE A 313 -15.63 -1.78 0.79
CA ILE A 313 -16.41 -2.11 1.99
C ILE A 313 -15.53 -2.42 3.20
N ASP A 314 -14.29 -2.85 2.98
CA ASP A 314 -13.34 -3.17 4.03
C ASP A 314 -13.02 -1.95 4.91
N TYR A 315 -12.96 -0.76 4.32
CA TYR A 315 -12.81 0.49 5.09
C TYR A 315 -13.98 0.68 6.07
N LEU A 316 -15.21 0.42 5.62
CA LEU A 316 -16.41 0.57 6.43
C LEU A 316 -16.47 -0.50 7.53
N MET A 317 -16.16 -1.76 7.20
CA MET A 317 -16.09 -2.85 8.18
C MET A 317 -15.04 -2.56 9.24
N GLY A 318 -13.85 -2.12 8.82
CA GLY A 318 -12.78 -1.65 9.67
C GLY A 318 -13.24 -0.54 10.61
N ALA A 319 -13.84 0.52 10.08
CA ALA A 319 -14.32 1.65 10.89
C ALA A 319 -15.40 1.24 11.90
N ILE A 320 -16.26 0.27 11.58
CA ILE A 320 -17.25 -0.29 12.52
C ILE A 320 -16.55 -0.97 13.70
N VAL A 321 -15.52 -1.75 13.44
CA VAL A 321 -14.72 -2.44 14.46
C VAL A 321 -13.93 -1.43 15.30
N ILE A 322 -13.29 -0.45 14.66
CA ILE A 322 -12.55 0.64 15.34
C ILE A 322 -13.48 1.44 16.27
N ASP A 323 -14.66 1.85 15.79
CA ASP A 323 -15.61 2.58 16.63
C ASP A 323 -16.11 1.71 17.81
N ALA A 324 -16.17 0.38 17.64
CA ALA A 324 -16.54 -0.52 18.73
C ALA A 324 -15.40 -0.55 19.75
N ILE A 325 -14.16 -0.83 19.33
CA ILE A 325 -13.01 -0.84 20.23
C ILE A 325 -12.91 0.48 21.04
N LEU A 326 -13.06 1.62 20.37
CA LEU A 326 -13.06 2.93 21.01
C LEU A 326 -14.24 3.13 21.98
N GLU A 327 -15.45 2.67 21.64
CA GLU A 327 -16.61 2.69 22.54
C GLU A 327 -16.38 1.82 23.79
N LYS A 328 -15.69 0.68 23.66
CA LYS A 328 -15.46 -0.25 24.77
C LYS A 328 -14.39 0.24 25.75
N GLY A 329 -13.29 0.78 25.25
CA GLY A 329 -12.10 1.02 26.06
C GLY A 329 -11.24 2.20 25.60
N GLY A 330 -11.74 3.05 24.71
CA GLY A 330 -11.05 4.22 24.21
C GLY A 330 -9.73 3.90 23.50
N ILE A 331 -8.85 4.89 23.44
CA ILE A 331 -7.57 4.79 22.72
C ILE A 331 -6.65 3.70 23.26
N ASP A 332 -6.63 3.48 24.58
CA ASP A 332 -5.76 2.49 25.19
C ASP A 332 -6.12 1.06 24.77
N LEU A 333 -7.42 0.77 24.62
CA LEU A 333 -7.85 -0.52 24.08
C LEU A 333 -7.55 -0.61 22.59
N LEU A 334 -7.71 0.47 21.84
CA LEU A 334 -7.38 0.49 20.42
C LEU A 334 -5.89 0.20 20.16
N ILE A 335 -4.99 0.85 20.88
CA ILE A 335 -3.55 0.58 20.78
C ILE A 335 -3.26 -0.89 21.06
N LYS A 336 -3.81 -1.45 22.15
CA LYS A 336 -3.66 -2.88 22.47
C LYS A 336 -4.25 -3.80 21.41
N SER A 337 -5.36 -3.41 20.78
CA SER A 337 -6.00 -4.17 19.73
C SER A 337 -5.16 -4.17 18.44
N LEU A 338 -4.48 -3.07 18.11
CA LEU A 338 -3.55 -3.02 16.98
C LEU A 338 -2.36 -3.97 17.16
N ASP A 339 -1.89 -4.16 18.40
CA ASP A 339 -0.81 -5.12 18.71
C ASP A 339 -1.28 -6.58 18.77
N ALA A 340 -2.57 -6.84 19.03
CA ALA A 340 -3.06 -8.18 19.40
C ALA A 340 -3.99 -8.84 18.36
N ILE A 341 -4.54 -8.08 17.43
CA ILE A 341 -5.48 -8.58 16.42
C ILE A 341 -4.76 -8.62 15.08
N GLU A 342 -4.36 -9.80 14.65
CA GLU A 342 -3.60 -10.01 13.41
C GLU A 342 -4.42 -10.78 12.36
N THR A 343 -5.36 -11.62 12.80
CA THR A 343 -6.15 -12.51 11.94
C THR A 343 -7.65 -12.21 11.99
N ASP A 344 -8.40 -12.70 10.99
CA ASP A 344 -9.87 -12.63 10.98
C ASP A 344 -10.47 -13.22 12.28
N GLU A 345 -9.92 -14.33 12.73
CA GLU A 345 -10.35 -15.06 13.93
C GLU A 345 -10.12 -14.23 15.19
N ASP A 346 -9.04 -13.44 15.26
CA ASP A 346 -8.81 -12.53 16.37
C ASP A 346 -9.88 -11.45 16.46
N ILE A 347 -10.37 -10.95 15.32
CA ILE A 347 -11.49 -9.98 15.33
C ILE A 347 -12.77 -10.66 15.84
N TYR A 348 -13.09 -11.86 15.35
CA TYR A 348 -14.26 -12.60 15.81
C TYR A 348 -14.19 -12.86 17.32
N ASN A 349 -13.04 -13.33 17.82
CA ASN A 349 -12.79 -13.55 19.25
C ASN A 349 -12.91 -12.26 20.06
N PHE A 350 -12.40 -11.13 19.56
CA PHE A 350 -12.54 -9.84 20.20
C PHE A 350 -14.01 -9.44 20.35
N LEU A 351 -14.80 -9.58 19.29
CA LEU A 351 -16.23 -9.23 19.27
C LEU A 351 -17.04 -10.14 20.20
N GLU A 352 -16.80 -11.46 20.18
CA GLU A 352 -17.49 -12.38 21.07
C GLU A 352 -17.17 -12.09 22.55
N LYS A 353 -15.88 -11.90 22.87
CA LYS A 353 -15.44 -11.63 24.24
C LYS A 353 -16.03 -10.33 24.79
N ASN A 354 -15.96 -9.24 24.02
CA ASN A 354 -16.26 -7.89 24.50
C ASN A 354 -17.71 -7.44 24.28
N TYR A 355 -18.38 -7.99 23.27
CA TYR A 355 -19.73 -7.62 22.84
C TYR A 355 -20.74 -8.76 22.87
N LYS A 356 -20.31 -10.00 23.14
CA LYS A 356 -21.17 -11.19 23.12
C LYS A 356 -21.86 -11.41 21.77
N VAL A 357 -21.18 -11.00 20.70
CA VAL A 357 -21.63 -11.17 19.32
C VAL A 357 -20.99 -12.44 18.78
N LYS A 358 -21.81 -13.45 18.49
CA LYS A 358 -21.35 -14.66 17.82
C LYS A 358 -21.27 -14.48 16.31
N LYS A 359 -20.53 -15.33 15.61
CA LYS A 359 -20.28 -15.22 14.16
C LYS A 359 -21.58 -15.13 13.34
N GLU A 360 -22.60 -15.90 13.73
CA GLU A 360 -23.91 -15.92 13.09
C GLU A 360 -24.75 -14.65 13.29
N GLN A 361 -24.37 -13.78 14.24
CA GLN A 361 -25.07 -12.52 14.55
C GLN A 361 -24.40 -11.29 13.95
N ILE A 362 -23.26 -11.46 13.29
CA ILE A 362 -22.39 -10.34 12.89
C ILE A 362 -23.04 -9.41 11.89
N GLY A 363 -23.77 -9.95 10.91
CA GLY A 363 -24.46 -9.11 9.94
C GLY A 363 -25.46 -8.15 10.59
N ASP A 364 -26.25 -8.63 11.56
CA ASP A 364 -27.18 -7.77 12.29
C ASP A 364 -26.46 -6.75 13.17
N TRP A 365 -25.37 -7.18 13.81
CA TRP A 365 -24.54 -6.29 14.62
C TRP A 365 -23.89 -5.17 13.78
N ILE A 366 -23.36 -5.49 12.59
CA ILE A 366 -22.79 -4.52 11.64
C ILE A 366 -23.85 -3.50 11.24
N LEU A 367 -25.05 -3.94 10.82
CA LEU A 367 -26.13 -3.05 10.42
C LEU A 367 -26.56 -2.11 11.56
N LEU A 368 -26.69 -2.63 12.77
CA LEU A 368 -27.02 -1.82 13.95
C LEU A 368 -25.94 -0.77 14.24
N ARG A 369 -24.66 -1.11 14.09
CA ARG A 369 -23.53 -0.20 14.32
C ARG A 369 -23.44 0.85 13.23
N ALA A 370 -23.59 0.47 11.96
CA ALA A 370 -23.59 1.36 10.81
C ALA A 370 -24.70 2.43 10.89
N GLN A 371 -25.89 2.08 11.37
CA GLN A 371 -26.98 3.03 11.64
C GLN A 371 -26.60 4.08 12.69
N LYS A 372 -25.88 3.68 13.74
CA LYS A 372 -25.36 4.65 14.72
C LYS A 372 -24.34 5.55 14.06
N MET A 373 -23.46 5.01 13.22
CA MET A 373 -22.34 5.75 12.61
C MET A 373 -22.77 6.77 11.55
N SER A 374 -23.92 6.61 10.89
CA SER A 374 -24.44 7.63 9.97
C SER A 374 -24.89 8.92 10.69
N GLY A 375 -25.33 8.83 11.95
CA GLY A 375 -25.85 9.96 12.73
C GLY A 375 -25.00 10.39 13.92
N LYS A 376 -23.87 9.71 14.20
CA LYS A 376 -23.02 10.00 15.36
C LYS A 376 -22.07 11.15 15.04
N ASP A 377 -22.16 12.23 15.81
CA ASP A 377 -21.00 13.09 16.04
C ASP A 377 -19.94 12.22 16.74
N PHE A 378 -18.84 11.94 16.04
CA PHE A 378 -17.74 11.11 16.54
C PHE A 378 -17.43 11.42 18.01
N LYS A 379 -17.83 10.53 18.95
CA LYS A 379 -17.57 10.71 20.39
C LYS A 379 -16.07 10.68 20.69
N PHE A 380 -15.31 9.96 19.86
CA PHE A 380 -13.87 9.99 19.82
C PHE A 380 -13.45 10.70 18.54
N LYS A 381 -13.20 12.00 18.65
CA LYS A 381 -12.49 12.70 17.58
C LYS A 381 -11.02 12.33 17.78
N ILE A 382 -10.43 11.58 16.85
CA ILE A 382 -9.01 11.84 16.56
C ILE A 382 -9.05 13.30 16.08
N ASN A 383 -8.90 14.24 17.03
CA ASN A 383 -8.84 15.67 16.74
C ASN A 383 -7.53 15.85 15.97
N MET A 384 -7.58 15.63 14.67
CA MET A 384 -6.47 15.78 13.74
C MET A 384 -6.29 17.24 13.38
#